data_AF-A0AAI8ZRM2-F1
#
_entry.id   AF-A0AAI8ZRM2-F1
#
_cell.length_a   1.000
_cell.length_b   1.000
_cell.length_c   1.000
_cell.angle_alpha   90.00
_cell.angle_beta   90.00
_cell.angle_gamma   90.00
#
_symmetry.space_group_name_H-M   'P 1'
#
loop_
_entity.id
_entity.type
_entity.pdbx_description
1 polymer ?
#
loop_
_entity_poly.entity_id
_entity_poly.type
_entity_poly.pdbx_seq_one_letter_code
_entity_poly.pdbx_strand_id
1 'polypeptide(L)'
;MDKLLITLIKLQELLNEQEEVLVEEIKQLSLLKVNPVTLQCIADSKSRLLSAINYFDTQRRQIESKGNVTAPYSGNSRLANVWKTITLKTKNLKELNYKSYLLLERHMQKVQEFKKLVKDSGMMNSLYESDGQTEHKTSGRVYNISI
;
A
#
# COMPACT_ATOMS: atom_id res chain seq x y z
N MET A 1 -3.71 -37.77 5.15
CA MET A 1 -3.57 -36.79 6.25
C MET A 1 -2.30 -35.94 6.09
N ASP A 2 -1.16 -36.54 5.74
CA ASP A 2 0.13 -35.83 5.61
C ASP A 2 0.14 -34.70 4.57
N LYS A 3 -0.55 -34.88 3.44
CA LYS A 3 -0.61 -33.86 2.38
C LYS A 3 -1.30 -32.57 2.85
N LEU A 4 -2.32 -32.67 3.70
CA LEU A 4 -3.00 -31.51 4.29
C LEU A 4 -2.09 -30.78 5.29
N LEU A 5 -1.36 -31.54 6.11
CA LEU A 5 -0.43 -30.99 7.09
C LEU A 5 0.73 -30.24 6.40
N ILE A 6 1.28 -30.80 5.32
CA ILE A 6 2.32 -30.14 4.51
C ILE A 6 1.79 -28.85 3.87
N THR A 7 0.56 -28.87 3.34
CA THR A 7 -0.08 -27.67 2.78
C THR A 7 -0.27 -26.58 3.82
N LEU A 8 -0.68 -26.94 5.04
CA LEU A 8 -0.87 -25.98 6.14
C LEU A 8 0.46 -25.40 6.64
N ILE A 9 1.51 -26.22 6.74
CA ILE A 9 2.86 -25.73 7.10
C ILE A 9 3.36 -24.74 6.05
N LYS A 10 3.25 -25.08 4.76
CA LYS A 10 3.63 -24.17 3.66
C LYS A 10 2.83 -22.88 3.69
N LEU A 11 1.54 -22.95 3.99
CA LEU A 11 0.70 -21.75 4.12
C LEU A 11 1.14 -20.91 5.32
N GLN A 12 1.54 -21.52 6.44
CA GLN A 12 2.08 -20.81 7.59
C GLN A 12 3.42 -20.12 7.27
N GLU A 13 4.32 -20.77 6.55
CA GLU A 13 5.60 -20.18 6.10
C GLU A 13 5.37 -18.98 5.20
N LEU A 14 4.46 -19.10 4.21
CA LEU A 14 4.12 -17.99 3.32
C LEU A 14 3.49 -16.79 4.04
N LEU A 15 2.67 -17.05 5.07
CA LEU A 15 2.11 -15.98 5.90
C LEU A 15 3.20 -15.28 6.73
N ASN A 16 4.23 -16.00 7.17
CA ASN A 16 5.40 -15.42 7.83
C ASN A 16 6.18 -14.50 6.87
N GLU A 17 6.49 -14.98 5.68
CA GLU A 17 7.17 -14.18 4.66
C GLU A 17 6.37 -12.93 4.29
N GLN A 18 5.04 -13.05 4.20
CA GLN A 18 4.17 -11.91 3.92
C GLN A 18 4.18 -10.87 5.06
N GLU A 19 4.31 -11.31 6.31
CA GLU A 19 4.40 -10.42 7.47
C GLU A 19 5.64 -9.53 7.39
N GLU A 20 6.79 -10.13 7.06
CA GLU A 20 8.05 -9.41 6.90
C GLU A 20 7.97 -8.39 5.75
N VAL A 21 7.40 -8.78 4.61
CA VAL A 21 7.21 -7.89 3.46
C VAL A 21 6.29 -6.71 3.81
N LEU A 22 5.21 -6.94 4.57
CA LEU A 22 4.31 -5.86 5.03
C LEU A 22 4.99 -4.92 6.02
N VAL A 23 5.81 -5.44 6.94
CA VAL A 23 6.57 -4.60 7.88
C VAL A 23 7.57 -3.71 7.12
N GLU A 24 8.26 -4.25 6.13
CA GLU A 24 9.16 -3.46 5.29
C GLU A 24 8.39 -2.44 4.42
N GLU A 25 7.20 -2.80 3.89
CA GLU A 25 6.30 -1.86 3.20
C GLU A 25 5.95 -0.66 4.10
N ILE A 26 5.51 -0.92 5.33
CA ILE A 26 5.17 0.12 6.32
C ILE A 26 6.40 0.99 6.62
N LYS A 27 7.56 0.36 6.79
CA LYS A 27 8.81 1.08 7.07
C LYS A 27 9.19 2.00 5.91
N GLN A 28 9.14 1.52 4.66
CA GLN A 28 9.42 2.33 3.47
C GLN A 28 8.41 3.47 3.30
N LEU A 29 7.12 3.22 3.59
CA LEU A 29 6.08 4.24 3.57
C LEU A 29 6.18 5.22 4.76
N SER A 30 6.83 4.85 5.86
CA SER A 30 7.06 5.75 6.99
C SER A 30 8.20 6.75 6.75
N LEU A 31 9.07 6.48 5.77
CA LEU A 31 10.16 7.38 5.40
C LEU A 31 9.63 8.68 4.77
N LEU A 32 10.37 9.77 4.98
CA LEU A 32 10.06 11.10 4.44
C LEU A 32 10.11 11.15 2.90
N LYS A 33 10.90 10.27 2.27
CA LYS A 33 11.02 10.16 0.82
C LYS A 33 10.77 8.72 0.40
N VAL A 34 9.58 8.46 -0.13
CA VAL A 34 9.21 7.14 -0.64
C VAL A 34 10.00 6.87 -1.91
N ASN A 35 10.73 5.76 -1.96
CA ASN A 35 11.39 5.31 -3.19
C ASN A 35 10.38 4.50 -4.01
N PRO A 36 9.97 4.98 -5.20
CA PRO A 36 8.93 4.32 -5.99
C PRO A 36 9.36 2.94 -6.49
N VAL A 37 10.65 2.72 -6.73
CA VAL A 37 11.19 1.45 -7.23
C VAL A 37 11.13 0.38 -6.13
N THR A 38 11.52 0.72 -4.90
CA THR A 38 11.44 -0.23 -3.79
C THR A 38 9.98 -0.54 -3.42
N LEU A 39 9.10 0.46 -3.44
CA LEU A 39 7.67 0.25 -3.19
C LEU A 39 7.05 -0.66 -4.26
N GLN A 40 7.43 -0.49 -5.54
CA GLN A 40 6.97 -1.36 -6.62
C GLN A 40 7.44 -2.82 -6.44
N CYS A 41 8.73 -3.04 -6.14
CA CYS A 41 9.23 -4.39 -5.86
C CYS A 41 8.53 -5.06 -4.66
N ILE A 42 8.22 -4.28 -3.62
CA ILE A 42 7.48 -4.76 -2.44
C ILE A 42 6.03 -5.10 -2.82
N ALA A 43 5.36 -4.27 -3.61
CA ALA A 43 4.01 -4.52 -4.10
C ALA A 43 3.94 -5.77 -4.99
N ASP A 44 4.90 -5.96 -5.89
CA ASP A 44 5.01 -7.15 -6.73
C ASP A 44 5.21 -8.42 -5.90
N SER A 45 6.09 -8.36 -4.89
CA SER A 45 6.34 -9.46 -3.95
C SER A 45 5.08 -9.82 -3.15
N LYS A 46 4.34 -8.82 -2.67
CA LYS A 46 3.05 -8.98 -1.98
C LYS A 46 2.00 -9.62 -2.89
N SER A 47 1.90 -9.20 -4.15
CA SER A 47 0.98 -9.78 -5.13
C SER A 47 1.28 -11.26 -5.39
N ARG A 48 2.57 -11.61 -5.55
CA ARG A 48 3.01 -12.99 -5.70
C ARG A 48 2.68 -13.85 -4.47
N LEU A 49 2.96 -13.34 -3.26
CA LEU A 49 2.66 -14.05 -2.01
C LEU A 49 1.16 -14.25 -1.81
N LEU A 50 0.34 -13.24 -2.07
CA LEU A 50 -1.13 -13.35 -2.03
C LEU A 50 -1.65 -14.40 -3.01
N SER A 51 -1.08 -14.45 -4.22
CA SER A 51 -1.45 -15.44 -5.22
C SER A 51 -1.10 -16.86 -4.76
N ALA A 52 0.08 -17.04 -4.15
CA ALA A 52 0.48 -18.32 -3.56
C ALA A 52 -0.44 -18.73 -2.39
N ILE A 53 -0.76 -17.80 -1.49
CA ILE A 53 -1.69 -18.04 -0.37
C ILE A 53 -3.07 -18.47 -0.89
N ASN A 54 -3.60 -17.79 -1.91
CA ASN A 54 -4.88 -18.16 -2.52
C ASN A 54 -4.82 -19.55 -3.18
N TYR A 55 -3.71 -19.89 -3.83
CA TYR A 55 -3.50 -21.23 -4.37
C TYR A 55 -3.52 -22.31 -3.27
N PHE A 56 -2.86 -22.06 -2.13
CA PHE A 56 -2.86 -23.02 -1.03
C PHE A 56 -4.20 -23.08 -0.28
N ASP A 57 -4.96 -21.98 -0.17
CA ASP A 57 -6.32 -22.03 0.39
C ASP A 57 -7.29 -22.79 -0.52
N THR A 58 -7.22 -22.60 -1.83
CA THR A 58 -8.04 -23.35 -2.79
C THR A 58 -7.68 -24.84 -2.78
N GLN A 59 -6.39 -25.17 -2.75
CA GLN A 59 -5.90 -26.54 -2.54
C GLN A 59 -6.44 -27.14 -1.23
N ARG A 60 -6.39 -26.38 -0.12
CA ARG A 60 -6.94 -26.80 1.17
C ARG A 60 -8.44 -27.13 1.05
N ARG A 61 -9.24 -26.23 0.48
CA ARG A 61 -10.69 -26.46 0.27
C ARG A 61 -10.99 -27.68 -0.60
N GLN A 62 -10.17 -27.94 -1.63
CA GLN A 62 -10.32 -29.14 -2.46
C GLN A 62 -10.00 -30.41 -1.68
N ILE A 63 -8.98 -30.39 -0.82
CA ILE A 63 -8.62 -31.54 0.04
C ILE A 63 -9.71 -31.75 1.10
N GLU A 64 -10.25 -30.69 1.69
CA GLU A 64 -11.37 -30.73 2.64
C GLU A 64 -12.63 -31.35 2.01
N SER A 65 -12.99 -30.89 0.81
CA SER A 65 -14.14 -31.42 0.06
C SER A 65 -13.97 -32.90 -0.28
N LYS A 66 -12.76 -33.34 -0.65
CA LYS A 66 -12.47 -34.75 -0.94
C LYS A 66 -12.41 -35.62 0.32
N GLY A 67 -11.99 -35.07 1.44
CA GLY A 67 -11.85 -35.78 2.72
C GLY A 67 -13.11 -35.74 3.59
N ASN A 68 -14.12 -34.96 3.23
CA ASN A 68 -15.29 -34.65 4.04
C ASN A 68 -14.92 -34.14 5.45
N VAL A 69 -13.79 -33.42 5.54
CA VAL A 69 -13.29 -32.84 6.79
C VAL A 69 -13.31 -31.33 6.63
N THR A 70 -13.87 -30.64 7.61
CA THR A 70 -13.98 -29.17 7.62
C THR A 70 -13.18 -28.58 8.78
N ALA A 71 -12.47 -27.48 8.53
CA ALA A 71 -11.94 -26.62 9.58
C ALA A 71 -13.10 -26.24 10.55
N PRO A 72 -12.91 -26.29 11.88
CA PRO A 72 -11.65 -26.21 12.63
C PRO A 72 -10.93 -27.54 12.92
N TYR A 73 -11.22 -28.62 12.17
CA TYR A 73 -10.56 -29.92 12.32
C TYR A 73 -10.60 -30.45 13.75
N SER A 74 -11.78 -30.38 14.38
CA SER A 74 -12.01 -30.77 15.78
C SER A 74 -11.62 -32.22 16.12
N GLY A 75 -11.56 -33.11 15.12
CA GLY A 75 -11.08 -34.48 15.25
C GLY A 75 -9.56 -34.66 15.29
N ASN A 76 -8.76 -33.60 15.06
CA ASN A 76 -7.29 -33.68 15.08
C ASN A 76 -6.69 -32.41 15.70
N SER A 77 -6.29 -32.51 16.96
CA SER A 77 -5.72 -31.40 17.75
C SER A 77 -4.50 -30.75 17.11
N ARG A 78 -3.70 -31.51 16.33
CA ARG A 78 -2.52 -30.98 15.65
C ARG A 78 -2.92 -30.06 14.48
N LEU A 79 -3.89 -30.49 13.67
CA LEU A 79 -4.42 -29.69 12.57
C LEU A 79 -5.18 -28.46 13.08
N ALA A 80 -5.96 -28.61 14.16
CA ALA A 80 -6.67 -27.51 14.79
C ALA A 80 -5.71 -26.42 15.31
N ASN A 81 -4.57 -26.80 15.91
CA ASN A 81 -3.58 -25.85 16.41
C ASN A 81 -2.89 -25.07 15.28
N VAL A 82 -2.52 -25.75 14.19
CA VAL A 82 -1.94 -25.09 13.01
C VAL A 82 -2.95 -24.14 12.37
N TRP A 83 -4.22 -24.56 12.25
CA TRP A 83 -5.29 -23.72 11.74
C TRP A 83 -5.54 -22.47 12.59
N LYS A 84 -5.50 -22.61 13.92
CA LYS A 84 -5.60 -21.47 14.84
C LYS A 84 -4.45 -20.47 14.64
N THR A 85 -3.24 -20.97 14.43
CA THR A 85 -2.06 -20.12 14.17
C THR A 85 -2.19 -19.38 12.85
N ILE A 86 -2.62 -20.07 11.79
CA ILE A 86 -2.88 -19.49 10.47
C ILE A 86 -3.95 -18.40 10.55
N THR A 87 -5.08 -18.67 11.19
CA THR A 87 -6.18 -17.70 11.29
C THR A 87 -5.79 -16.46 12.10
N LEU A 88 -5.01 -16.63 13.18
CA LEU A 88 -4.45 -15.51 13.94
C LEU A 88 -3.50 -14.67 13.08
N LYS A 89 -2.57 -15.31 12.34
CA LYS A 89 -1.64 -14.61 11.46
C LYS A 89 -2.35 -13.85 10.34
N THR A 90 -3.33 -14.47 9.68
CA THR A 90 -4.13 -13.81 8.64
C THR A 90 -4.86 -12.58 9.18
N LYS A 91 -5.34 -12.62 10.43
CA LYS A 91 -5.96 -11.45 11.07
C LYS A 91 -4.93 -10.32 11.27
N ASN A 92 -3.76 -10.63 11.79
CA ASN A 92 -2.69 -9.65 11.99
C ASN A 92 -2.23 -9.04 10.66
N LEU A 93 -2.06 -9.85 9.61
CA LEU A 93 -1.70 -9.40 8.27
C LEU A 93 -2.76 -8.45 7.69
N LYS A 94 -4.05 -8.71 7.94
CA LYS A 94 -5.13 -7.81 7.52
C LYS A 94 -5.01 -6.44 8.20
N GLU A 95 -4.70 -6.41 9.49
CA GLU A 95 -4.49 -5.16 10.23
C GLU A 95 -3.24 -4.40 9.74
N LEU A 96 -2.14 -5.10 9.47
CA LEU A 96 -0.92 -4.50 8.90
C LEU A 96 -1.19 -3.93 7.51
N ASN A 97 -1.88 -4.67 6.64
CA ASN A 97 -2.23 -4.20 5.30
C ASN A 97 -3.14 -2.96 5.35
N TYR A 98 -4.08 -2.90 6.31
CA TYR A 98 -4.91 -1.71 6.53
C TYR A 98 -4.06 -0.49 6.95
N LYS A 99 -3.04 -0.70 7.79
CA LYS A 99 -2.09 0.38 8.15
C LYS A 99 -1.28 0.85 6.95
N SER A 100 -0.75 -0.05 6.11
CA SER A 100 -0.07 0.31 4.86
C SER A 100 -0.96 1.16 3.96
N TYR A 101 -2.23 0.78 3.82
CA TYR A 101 -3.22 1.51 3.02
C TYR A 101 -3.44 2.95 3.53
N LEU A 102 -3.66 3.13 4.84
CA LEU A 102 -3.82 4.46 5.44
C LEU A 102 -2.61 5.38 5.24
N LEU A 103 -1.40 4.83 5.33
CA LEU A 103 -0.17 5.58 5.07
C LEU A 103 -0.06 6.00 3.62
N LEU A 104 -0.39 5.10 2.69
CA LEU A 104 -0.38 5.38 1.26
C LEU A 104 -1.40 6.45 0.87
N GLU A 105 -2.63 6.39 1.41
CA GLU A 105 -3.64 7.44 1.21
C GLU A 105 -3.14 8.80 1.67
N ARG A 106 -2.53 8.88 2.87
CA ARG A 106 -1.97 10.14 3.39
C ARG A 106 -0.89 10.70 2.47
N HIS A 107 -0.03 9.85 1.92
CA HIS A 107 0.98 10.27 0.94
C HIS A 107 0.36 10.77 -0.36
N MET A 108 -0.66 10.07 -0.88
CA MET A 108 -1.39 10.51 -2.08
C MET A 108 -2.05 11.88 -1.87
N GLN A 109 -2.69 12.11 -0.72
CA GLN A 109 -3.28 13.40 -0.37
C GLN A 109 -2.23 14.51 -0.35
N LYS A 110 -1.10 14.33 0.35
CA LYS A 110 -0.01 15.31 0.39
C LYS A 110 0.58 15.61 -0.99
N VAL A 111 0.75 14.59 -1.82
CA VAL A 111 1.24 14.76 -3.20
C VAL A 111 0.23 15.54 -4.05
N GLN A 112 -1.07 15.29 -3.89
CA GLN A 112 -2.11 16.06 -4.58
C GLN A 112 -2.15 17.53 -4.13
N GLU A 113 -2.06 17.79 -2.83
CA GLU A 113 -1.98 19.16 -2.29
C GLU A 113 -0.73 19.88 -2.79
N PHE A 114 0.44 19.22 -2.75
CA PHE A 114 1.68 19.78 -3.29
C PHE A 114 1.56 20.08 -4.78
N LYS A 115 1.00 19.17 -5.58
CA LYS A 115 0.74 19.41 -7.01
C LYS A 115 -0.18 20.60 -7.24
N LYS A 116 -1.22 20.78 -6.40
CA LYS A 116 -2.12 21.93 -6.47
C LYS A 116 -1.37 23.23 -6.17
N LEU A 117 -0.59 23.25 -5.09
CA LEU A 117 0.24 24.41 -4.72
C LEU A 117 1.28 24.75 -5.81
N VAL A 118 1.97 23.76 -6.36
CA VAL A 118 2.93 23.96 -7.47
C VAL A 118 2.25 24.48 -8.73
N LYS A 119 1.04 24.00 -9.05
CA LYS A 119 0.25 24.50 -10.18
C LYS A 119 -0.20 25.94 -9.96
N ASP A 120 -0.66 26.25 -8.75
CA ASP A 120 -1.11 27.58 -8.36
C ASP A 120 0.08 28.57 -8.34
N SER A 121 1.26 28.16 -7.86
CA SER A 121 2.49 28.96 -7.91
C SER A 121 3.10 29.08 -9.31
N GLY A 122 2.96 28.04 -10.14
CA GLY A 122 3.40 28.04 -11.54
C GLY A 122 2.56 28.96 -12.42
N MET A 123 1.26 29.13 -12.11
CA MET A 123 0.43 30.17 -12.70
C MET A 123 0.84 31.58 -12.26
N MET A 124 1.32 31.74 -11.02
CA MET A 124 1.72 33.04 -10.49
C MET A 124 3.09 33.53 -11.01
N ASN A 125 3.90 32.64 -11.61
CA ASN A 125 5.19 32.97 -12.22
C ASN A 125 5.11 33.31 -13.72
N SER A 126 3.90 33.41 -14.28
CA SER A 126 3.64 33.92 -15.64
C SER A 126 3.48 35.44 -15.67
N LEU A 127 3.98 36.18 -14.67
CA LEU A 127 3.89 37.64 -14.62
C LEU A 127 5.16 38.32 -15.15
N TYR A 128 5.80 37.74 -16.17
CA TYR A 128 6.70 38.42 -17.09
C TYR A 128 6.73 37.58 -18.37
N GLU A 129 5.99 38.01 -19.40
CA GLU A 129 6.17 37.47 -20.74
C GLU A 129 7.55 37.88 -21.26
N SER A 130 8.15 37.02 -22.09
CA SER A 130 9.48 37.15 -22.69
C SER A 130 9.67 38.37 -23.62
N ASP A 131 8.72 39.30 -23.66
CA ASP A 131 8.79 40.58 -24.38
C ASP A 131 8.86 41.81 -23.44
N GLY A 132 8.83 41.62 -22.12
CA GLY A 132 9.16 42.68 -21.16
C GLY A 132 8.19 43.87 -21.11
N GLN A 133 6.94 43.73 -21.55
CA GLN A 133 5.93 44.78 -21.44
C GLN A 133 4.93 44.46 -20.33
N THR A 134 4.94 45.29 -19.28
CA THR A 134 3.87 45.30 -18.27
C THR A 134 2.76 46.22 -18.75
N GLU A 135 1.58 45.68 -19.07
CA GLU A 135 0.38 46.52 -19.27
C GLU A 135 -0.02 47.17 -17.93
N HIS A 136 0.51 48.36 -17.66
CA HIS A 136 -0.01 49.24 -16.63
C HIS A 136 -1.33 49.86 -17.10
N LYS A 137 -2.45 49.18 -16.85
CA LYS A 137 -3.76 49.82 -16.84
C LYS A 137 -3.92 50.64 -15.55
N THR A 138 -3.33 51.82 -15.53
CA THR A 138 -3.69 52.86 -14.55
C THR A 138 -3.67 54.23 -15.22
N SER A 139 -4.88 54.68 -15.56
CA SER A 139 -5.22 56.05 -15.92
C SER A 139 -4.67 57.02 -14.85
N GLY A 140 -3.58 57.71 -15.16
CA GLY A 140 -2.93 58.66 -14.26
C GLY A 140 -3.17 60.10 -14.73
N ARG A 141 -4.02 60.83 -14.00
CA ARG A 141 -4.09 62.31 -14.06
C ARG A 141 -2.71 62.87 -13.72
N VAL A 142 -2.18 63.66 -14.64
CA VAL A 142 -0.91 64.38 -14.53
C VAL A 142 -1.03 65.45 -13.44
N TYR A 143 -0.19 65.38 -12.42
CA TYR A 143 0.19 66.55 -11.61
C TYR A 143 1.69 66.72 -11.74
N ASN A 144 2.10 67.65 -12.61
CA ASN A 144 3.46 68.15 -12.69
C ASN A 144 3.67 69.15 -11.54
N ILE A 145 4.70 68.89 -10.73
CA ILE A 145 5.32 69.90 -9.88
C ILE A 145 6.81 69.86 -10.20
N SER A 146 7.31 70.94 -10.82
CA SER A 146 8.75 71.22 -10.94
C SER A 146 9.04 72.52 -10.19
N ILE A 147 10.14 72.51 -9.44
CA ILE A 147 10.75 73.66 -8.74
C ILE A 147 11.43 74.57 -9.76
#